data_AF-A0AA42S6L3-F1
#
_entry.id   AF-A0AA42S6L3-F1
#
_cell.length_a   1.000
_cell.length_b   1.000
_cell.length_c   1.000
_cell.angle_alpha   90.00
_cell.angle_beta   90.00
_cell.angle_gamma   90.00
#
_symmetry.space_group_name_H-M   'P 1'
#
loop_
_entity.id
_entity.type
_entity.pdbx_description
1 polymer ?
#
loop_
_entity_poly.entity_id
_entity_poly.type
_entity_poly.pdbx_seq_one_letter_code
_entity_poly.pdbx_strand_id
1 'polypeptide(L)' 'MSTAYELLMSCPDDQITRMKLVWKAVAAGEWKEAAHHLRNAASEGESSWHGHCGELAGHYDRKVAMQRAPGLDNQA' A
#
# COMPACT_ATOMS: atom_id res chain seq x y z
N MET A 1 5.06 11.43 1.07
CA MET A 1 4.56 10.04 1.00
C MET A 1 4.92 9.48 -0.36
N SER A 2 5.71 8.39 -0.40
CA SER A 2 6.10 7.73 -1.65
C SER A 2 4.94 6.95 -2.29
N THR A 3 4.97 6.82 -3.61
CA THR A 3 4.10 5.96 -4.40
C THR A 3 4.63 4.52 -4.44
N ALA A 4 3.78 3.56 -4.83
CA ALA A 4 4.22 2.17 -5.04
C ALA A 4 5.32 2.06 -6.11
N TYR A 5 5.30 2.93 -7.14
CA TYR A 5 6.33 2.96 -8.17
C TYR A 5 7.67 3.46 -7.62
N GLU A 6 7.68 4.56 -6.86
CA GLU A 6 8.91 5.08 -6.23
C GLU A 6 9.51 4.07 -5.25
N LEU A 7 8.67 3.36 -4.48
CA LEU A 7 9.13 2.29 -3.60
C LEU A 7 9.69 1.09 -4.38
N LEU A 8 9.15 0.76 -5.55
CA LEU A 8 9.69 -0.28 -6.42
C LEU A 8 11.05 0.12 -7.03
N MET A 9 11.26 1.40 -7.34
CA MET A 9 12.52 1.88 -7.92
C MET A 9 13.65 2.01 -6.88
N SER A 10 13.32 1.96 -5.59
CA SER A 10 14.27 2.16 -4.48
C SER A 10 14.32 1.00 -3.48
N CYS A 11 13.58 -0.09 -3.75
CA CYS A 11 13.54 -1.23 -2.83
C CYS A 11 14.86 -2.02 -2.86
N PRO A 12 15.23 -2.66 -1.75
CA PRO A 12 16.24 -3.71 -1.74
C PRO A 12 15.90 -4.84 -2.74
N ASP A 13 16.93 -5.52 -3.27
CA ASP A 13 16.78 -6.52 -4.33
C ASP A 13 15.84 -7.68 -3.95
N ASP A 14 15.90 -8.13 -2.70
CA ASP A 14 15.04 -9.19 -2.16
C ASP A 14 13.56 -8.76 -2.02
N GLN A 15 13.27 -7.46 -2.07
CA GLN A 15 11.93 -6.90 -2.00
C GLN A 15 11.30 -6.62 -3.39
N ILE A 16 12.06 -6.72 -4.49
CA ILE A 16 11.59 -6.40 -5.85
C ILE A 16 10.33 -7.20 -6.21
N THR A 17 10.32 -8.51 -5.93
CA THR A 17 9.17 -9.38 -6.24
C THR A 17 7.92 -8.93 -5.49
N ARG A 18 8.04 -8.59 -4.21
CA ARG A 18 6.93 -8.08 -3.39
C ARG A 18 6.41 -6.76 -3.93
N MET A 19 7.31 -5.83 -4.29
CA MET A 19 6.88 -4.53 -4.81
C MET A 19 6.21 -4.63 -6.18
N LYS A 20 6.56 -5.63 -7.01
CA LYS A 20 5.81 -5.95 -8.23
C LYS A 20 4.39 -6.43 -7.92
N LEU A 21 4.18 -7.20 -6.85
CA LEU A 21 2.83 -7.61 -6.42
C LEU A 21 2.02 -6.41 -5.93
N VAL A 22 2.62 -5.52 -5.11
CA VAL A 22 2.00 -4.27 -4.68
C VAL A 22 1.55 -3.44 -5.89
N TRP A 23 2.41 -3.26 -6.89
CA TRP A 23 2.07 -2.48 -8.07
C TRP A 23 0.92 -3.08 -8.88
N LYS A 24 0.89 -4.42 -9.04
CA LYS A 24 -0.23 -5.13 -9.69
C LYS A 24 -1.54 -4.96 -8.92
N ALA A 25 -1.53 -5.15 -7.60
CA ALA A 25 -2.71 -4.97 -6.76
C ALA A 25 -3.24 -3.53 -6.81
N VAL A 26 -2.34 -2.53 -6.81
CA VAL A 26 -2.69 -1.12 -6.99
C VAL A 26 -3.36 -0.87 -8.33
N ALA A 27 -2.84 -1.43 -9.43
CA ALA A 27 -3.42 -1.29 -10.76
C ALA A 27 -4.80 -1.95 -10.87
N ALA A 28 -5.04 -3.04 -10.13
CA ALA A 28 -6.31 -3.73 -10.04
C ALA A 28 -7.32 -3.09 -9.07
N GLY A 29 -6.90 -2.06 -8.31
CA GLY A 29 -7.74 -1.44 -7.26
C GLY A 29 -7.89 -2.31 -6.00
N GLU A 30 -7.05 -3.33 -5.84
CA GLU A 30 -7.02 -4.26 -4.70
C GLU A 30 -6.26 -3.65 -3.52
N TRP A 31 -6.76 -2.53 -2.99
CA TRP A 31 -6.05 -1.73 -1.97
C TRP A 31 -5.72 -2.51 -0.70
N LYS A 32 -6.58 -3.45 -0.29
CA LYS A 32 -6.37 -4.29 0.90
C LYS A 32 -5.15 -5.21 0.73
N GLU A 33 -4.99 -5.79 -0.45
CA GLU A 33 -3.87 -6.69 -0.75
C GLU A 33 -2.55 -5.90 -0.85
N ALA A 34 -2.58 -4.77 -1.55
CA ALA A 34 -1.44 -3.86 -1.62
C ALA A 34 -0.99 -3.41 -0.22
N ALA A 35 -1.93 -3.03 0.66
CA ALA A 35 -1.64 -2.65 2.03
C ALA A 35 -1.04 -3.80 2.85
N HIS A 36 -1.52 -5.04 2.66
CA HIS A 36 -1.00 -6.21 3.35
C HIS A 36 0.49 -6.46 3.03
N HIS A 37 0.85 -6.48 1.75
CA HIS A 37 2.25 -6.66 1.34
C HIS A 37 3.16 -5.53 1.87
N LEU A 38 2.69 -4.28 1.82
CA LEU A 38 3.45 -3.14 2.33
C LEU A 38 3.64 -3.19 3.86
N ARG A 39 2.62 -3.64 4.62
CA ARG A 39 2.75 -3.83 6.08
C ARG A 39 3.78 -4.92 6.41
N ASN A 40 3.74 -6.03 5.68
CA ASN A 40 4.73 -7.10 5.88
C ASN A 40 6.14 -6.58 5.58
N ALA A 41 6.31 -5.81 4.49
CA ALA A 41 7.60 -5.18 4.18
C ALA A 41 8.03 -4.27 5.34
N ALA A 42 7.17 -3.34 5.76
CA ALA A 42 7.46 -2.41 6.85
C ALA A 42 7.85 -3.10 8.17
N SER A 43 7.38 -4.32 8.43
CA SER A 43 7.73 -5.10 9.62
C SER A 43 9.07 -5.84 9.55
N GLU A 44 9.69 -5.94 8.37
CA GLU A 44 10.93 -6.68 8.16
C GLU A 44 12.20 -5.86 8.45
N GLY A 45 12.09 -4.56 8.67
CA GLY A 45 13.22 -3.70 8.99
C GLY A 45 12.85 -2.26 9.33
N GLU A 46 13.86 -1.47 9.65
CA GLU A 46 13.68 -0.09 10.16
C GLU A 46 14.28 0.99 9.23
N SER A 47 14.69 0.62 8.02
CA SER A 47 15.20 1.61 7.05
C SER A 47 14.10 2.60 6.63
N SER A 48 14.50 3.75 6.08
CA SER A 48 13.55 4.75 5.56
C SER A 48 12.58 4.16 4.54
N TRP A 49 13.04 3.21 3.71
CA TRP A 49 12.19 2.47 2.78
C TRP A 49 11.09 1.68 3.49
N HIS A 50 11.42 0.96 4.57
CA HIS A 50 10.43 0.23 5.38
C HIS A 50 9.42 1.18 6.04
N GLY A 51 9.89 2.33 6.55
CA GLY A 51 9.02 3.38 7.07
C GLY A 51 8.02 3.89 6.02
N HIS A 52 8.49 4.19 4.80
CA HIS A 52 7.64 4.61 3.70
C HIS A 52 6.64 3.52 3.26
N CYS A 53 7.01 2.24 3.34
CA CYS A 53 6.06 1.14 3.13
C CYS A 53 4.91 1.20 4.14
N GLY A 54 5.20 1.45 5.42
CA GLY A 54 4.20 1.60 6.47
C GLY A 54 3.25 2.77 6.23
N GLU A 55 3.79 3.94 5.87
CA GLU A 55 3.00 5.12 5.53
C GLU A 55 2.04 4.86 4.36
N LEU A 56 2.56 4.26 3.27
CA LEU A 56 1.76 3.96 2.08
C LEU A 56 0.70 2.90 2.37
N ALA A 57 1.00 1.90 3.20
CA ALA A 57 0.02 0.91 3.63
C ALA A 57 -1.15 1.56 4.38
N GLY A 58 -0.87 2.47 5.32
CA GLY A 58 -1.91 3.21 6.05
C GLY A 58 -2.76 4.11 5.14
N HIS A 59 -2.19 4.61 4.04
CA HIS A 59 -2.95 5.31 3.02
C HIS A 59 -3.88 4.38 2.23
N TYR A 60 -3.44 3.17 1.88
CA TYR A 60 -4.28 2.17 1.21
C TYR A 60 -5.37 1.61 2.11
N ASP A 61 -5.10 1.40 3.40
CA ASP A 61 -6.12 1.00 4.39
C ASP A 61 -7.23 2.06 4.49
N ARG A 62 -6.89 3.36 4.41
CA ARG A 62 -7.89 4.45 4.32
C ARG A 62 -8.75 4.36 3.07
N LYS A 63 -8.17 4.04 1.90
CA LYS A 63 -8.95 3.80 0.68
C LYS A 63 -9.92 2.63 0.82
N VAL A 64 -9.49 1.53 1.46
CA VAL A 64 -10.37 0.39 1.75
C VAL A 64 -11.55 0.83 2.63
N ALA A 65 -11.29 1.62 3.66
CA ALA A 65 -12.36 2.14 4.53
C ALA A 65 -13.36 3.02 3.76
N MET A 66 -12.87 3.89 2.88
CA MET A 66 -13.71 4.74 2.03
C MET A 66 -14.55 3.93 1.03
N GLN A 67 -14.01 2.85 0.46
CA GLN A 67 -14.76 1.95 -0.42
C GLN A 67 -15.84 1.15 0.30
N ARG A 68 -15.69 0.97 1.62
CA ARG A 68 -16.63 0.20 2.46
C ARG A 68 -17.71 1.07 3.09
N ALA A 69 -17.56 2.39 3.10
CA ALA A 69 -18.60 3.30 3.54
C ALA A 69 -19.67 3.37 2.43
N PRO A 70 -20.89 2.85 2.64
CA PRO A 70 -21.97 3.10 1.72
C PRO A 70 -22.28 4.61 1.73
N GLY A 71 -22.61 5.15 0.56
CA GLY A 71 -22.80 6.57 0.31
C GLY A 71 -23.55 7.31 1.43
N LEU A 72 -22.94 8.37 1.95
CA LEU A 72 -23.60 9.41 2.75
C LEU A 72 -24.39 10.35 1.82
N ASP A 73 -25.15 9.76 0.89
CA ASP A 73 -25.91 10.44 -0.16
C ASP A 73 -27.33 9.86 -0.19
N ASN A 74 -27.95 9.80 0.99
CA ASN A 74 -29.41 9.82 1.10
C ASN A 74 -29.80 10.31 2.50
N GLN A 75 -29.83 11.63 2.71
CA GLN A 75 -30.66 12.22 3.76
C GLN A 75 -31.61 13.21 3.10
N ALA A 76 -32.88 12.99 3.44
CA ALA A 76 -34.12 13.52 2.90
C ALA A 76 -34.25 15.05 2.92
#